data_AF-M0K473-F1
#
_entry.id   AF-M0K473-F1
#
_cell.length_a   1.000
_cell.length_b   1.000
_cell.length_c   1.000
_cell.angle_alpha   90.00
_cell.angle_beta   90.00
_cell.angle_gamma   90.00
#
_symmetry.space_group_name_H-M   'P 1'
#
loop_
_entity.id
_entity.type
_entity.pdbx_description
1 polymer ?
#
loop_
_entity_poly.entity_id
_entity_poly.type
_entity_poly.pdbx_seq_one_letter_code
_entity_poly.pdbx_strand_id
1 'polypeptide(L)' 'MSADMSEIIIGEIIEAVSEVEKTNSESMDMCLHRDVSTEAIQRLVAHESDAWRLQFETENHVVEVTGNDTILIDGEQM' A
#
# COMPACT_ATOMS: atom_id res chain seq x y z
N MET A 1 9.59 10.02 -14.74
CA MET A 1 8.99 10.49 -13.48
C MET A 1 7.99 9.47 -12.92
N SER A 2 8.22 8.16 -13.16
CA SER A 2 7.28 7.11 -12.75
C SER A 2 7.71 6.35 -11.50
N ALA A 3 9.01 6.41 -11.14
CA ALA A 3 9.54 5.77 -9.94
C ALA A 3 9.19 6.58 -8.67
N ASP A 4 9.22 7.91 -8.77
CA ASP A 4 8.96 8.81 -7.64
C ASP A 4 7.53 8.67 -7.07
N MET A 5 6.49 8.53 -7.91
CA MET A 5 5.11 8.40 -7.42
C MET A 5 4.86 7.05 -6.73
N SER A 6 5.41 5.95 -7.27
CA SER A 6 5.22 4.64 -6.65
C SER A 6 5.92 4.52 -5.30
N GLU A 7 7.07 5.18 -5.11
CA GLU A 7 7.75 5.23 -3.81
C GLU A 7 6.95 6.03 -2.78
N ILE A 8 6.27 7.11 -3.20
CA ILE A 8 5.37 7.89 -2.34
C ILE A 8 4.19 7.01 -1.88
N ILE A 9 3.50 6.33 -2.80
CA ILE A 9 2.37 5.46 -2.45
C ILE A 9 2.79 4.31 -1.53
N ILE A 10 3.96 3.70 -1.78
CA ILE A 10 4.49 2.66 -0.89
C ILE A 10 4.75 3.24 0.51
N GLY A 11 5.31 4.45 0.60
CA GLY A 11 5.49 5.15 1.87
C GLY A 11 4.17 5.42 2.60
N GLU A 12 3.14 5.89 1.90
CA GLU A 12 1.82 6.16 2.48
C GLU A 12 1.14 4.88 2.97
N ILE A 13 1.28 3.76 2.24
CA ILE A 13 0.79 2.45 2.68
C ILE A 13 1.53 2.03 3.97
N ILE A 14 2.86 2.16 4.01
CA ILE A 14 3.66 1.81 5.19
C ILE A 14 3.21 2.64 6.40
N GLU A 15 3.09 3.96 6.25
CA GLU A 15 2.69 4.85 7.34
C GLU A 15 1.28 4.54 7.86
N ALA A 16 0.30 4.45 6.95
CA ALA A 16 -1.09 4.19 7.31
C ALA A 16 -1.25 2.85 8.07
N VAL A 17 -0.63 1.79 7.57
CA VAL A 17 -0.74 0.47 8.18
C VAL A 17 0.05 0.41 9.50
N SER A 18 1.22 1.05 9.58
CA SER A 18 1.98 1.14 10.83
C SER A 18 1.26 1.89 11.94
N GLU A 19 0.51 2.95 11.60
CA GLU A 19 -0.31 3.69 12.55
C GLU A 19 -1.41 2.82 13.16
N VAL A 20 -2.13 2.06 12.33
CA VAL A 20 -3.24 1.22 12.81
C VAL A 20 -2.74 0.00 13.57
N GLU A 21 -1.70 -0.68 13.08
CA GLU A 21 -1.08 -1.83 13.75
C GLU A 21 -0.22 -1.44 14.97
N LYS A 22 0.00 -0.13 15.20
CA LYS A 22 0.90 0.40 16.25
C LYS A 22 2.28 -0.25 16.21
N THR A 23 2.78 -0.48 15.01
CA THR A 23 4.07 -1.12 14.75
C THR A 23 5.02 -0.17 14.04
N ASN A 24 6.31 -0.50 14.01
CA ASN A 24 7.31 0.35 13.34
C ASN A 24 7.22 0.20 11.82
N SER A 25 7.24 1.33 11.11
CA SER A 25 7.31 1.46 9.65
C SER A 25 8.39 0.61 9.00
N GLU A 26 9.56 0.45 9.63
CA GLU A 26 10.63 -0.42 9.11
C GLU A 26 10.23 -1.90 9.11
N SER A 27 9.45 -2.34 10.10
CA SER A 27 8.97 -3.71 10.17
C SER A 27 7.85 -3.96 9.15
N MET A 28 7.04 -2.93 8.88
CA MET A 28 5.97 -2.98 7.89
C MET A 28 6.51 -2.97 6.45
N ASP A 29 7.53 -2.17 6.17
CA ASP A 29 8.23 -2.14 4.89
C ASP A 29 8.76 -3.53 4.51
N MET A 30 9.38 -4.23 5.47
CA MET A 30 9.83 -5.61 5.28
C MET A 30 8.68 -6.59 5.00
N CYS A 31 7.54 -6.45 5.69
CA CYS A 31 6.36 -7.30 5.48
C CYS A 31 5.73 -7.05 4.12
N LEU A 32 5.61 -5.78 3.71
CA LEU A 32 5.16 -5.42 2.37
C LEU A 32 6.07 -6.07 1.33
N HIS A 33 7.38 -5.80 1.36
CA HIS A 33 8.32 -6.42 0.44
C HIS A 33 8.29 -7.96 0.39
N ARG A 34 7.89 -8.62 1.49
CA ARG A 34 7.80 -10.08 1.58
C ARG A 34 6.47 -10.64 1.08
N ASP A 35 5.36 -10.05 1.52
CA ASP A 35 4.02 -10.61 1.39
C ASP A 35 3.24 -9.95 0.23
N VAL A 36 3.65 -8.75 -0.19
CA VAL A 36 3.08 -7.98 -1.30
C VAL A 36 4.20 -7.51 -2.23
N SER A 37 4.28 -8.04 -3.45
CA SER A 37 5.32 -7.61 -4.37
C SER A 37 5.26 -6.09 -4.63
N THR A 38 6.22 -5.34 -4.10
CA THR A 38 6.29 -3.88 -4.30
C THR A 38 6.45 -3.53 -5.78
N GLU A 39 7.09 -4.40 -6.56
CA GLU A 39 7.13 -4.35 -8.02
C GLU A 39 5.73 -4.45 -8.68
N ALA A 40 4.79 -5.16 -8.05
CA ALA A 40 3.40 -5.21 -8.53
C ALA A 40 2.66 -3.92 -8.20
N ILE A 41 2.88 -3.33 -7.02
CA ILE A 41 2.36 -2.00 -6.64
C ILE A 41 2.86 -0.96 -7.64
N GLN A 42 4.17 -0.93 -7.91
CA GLN A 42 4.77 -0.03 -8.89
C GLN A 42 4.15 -0.17 -10.28
N ARG A 43 3.88 -1.40 -10.74
CA ARG A 43 3.22 -1.65 -12.03
C ARG A 43 1.76 -1.21 -12.07
N LEU A 44 1.05 -1.31 -10.95
CA LEU A 44 -0.33 -0.85 -10.82
C LEU A 44 -0.39 0.68 -10.80
N VAL A 45 0.48 1.34 -10.04
CA VAL A 45 0.59 2.82 -10.00
C VAL A 45 1.04 3.38 -11.36
N ALA A 46 1.92 2.68 -12.07
CA ALA A 46 2.34 3.08 -13.42
C ALA A 46 1.32 2.72 -14.52
N HIS A 47 0.23 2.04 -14.18
CA HIS A 47 -0.78 1.62 -15.14
C HIS A 47 -1.59 2.83 -15.60
N GLU A 48 -1.91 2.90 -16.90
CA GLU A 48 -2.63 4.04 -17.51
C GLU A 48 -4.09 4.19 -17.05
N SER A 49 -4.61 3.19 -16.34
CA SER A 49 -5.99 3.14 -15.88
C SER A 49 -6.02 2.99 -14.38
N ASP A 50 -6.85 3.82 -13.74
CA ASP A 50 -7.11 3.80 -12.30
C ASP A 50 -8.12 2.70 -11.91
N ALA A 51 -8.57 1.88 -12.87
CA ALA A 51 -9.55 0.82 -12.67
C ALA A 51 -8.90 -0.46 -12.10
N TRP A 52 -8.13 -0.32 -11.02
CA TRP A 52 -7.54 -1.41 -10.29
C TRP A 52 -7.74 -1.24 -8.79
N ARG A 53 -7.65 -2.37 -8.11
CA ARG A 53 -7.66 -2.46 -6.66
C ARG A 53 -6.70 -3.56 -6.23
N LEU A 54 -5.80 -3.21 -5.33
CA LEU A 54 -4.93 -4.13 -4.63
C LEU A 54 -5.48 -4.31 -3.21
N GLN A 55 -5.68 -5.57 -2.81
CA GLN A 55 -6.12 -5.91 -1.46
C GLN A 55 -5.18 -6.95 -0.88
N PHE A 56 -4.75 -6.73 0.36
CA PHE A 56 -3.93 -7.68 1.10
C PHE A 56 -4.24 -7.62 2.59
N GLU A 57 -3.91 -8.68 3.30
CA GLU A 57 -4.13 -8.82 4.74
C GLU A 57 -2.81 -8.58 5.48
N THR A 58 -2.88 -7.87 6.60
CA THR A 58 -1.85 -7.86 7.63
C THR A 58 -2.23 -8.83 8.76
N GLU A 59 -1.51 -8.80 9.89
CA GLU A 59 -1.86 -9.63 11.03
C GLU A 59 -3.29 -9.35 11.54
N ASN A 60 -3.74 -8.09 11.50
CA ASN A 60 -5.03 -7.71 12.09
C ASN A 60 -5.97 -6.96 11.15
N HIS A 61 -5.50 -6.49 9.99
CA HIS A 61 -6.26 -5.59 9.13
C HIS A 61 -6.29 -6.02 7.67
N VAL A 62 -7.34 -5.59 6.97
CA VAL A 62 -7.42 -5.67 5.51
C VAL A 62 -7.08 -4.32 4.93
N VAL A 63 -6.04 -4.27 4.11
CA VAL A 63 -5.59 -3.06 3.42
C VAL A 63 -6.05 -3.11 1.98
N GLU A 64 -6.70 -2.04 1.53
CA GLU A 64 -7.13 -1.84 0.16
C GLU A 64 -6.48 -0.57 -0.40
N VAL A 65 -5.84 -0.70 -1.56
CA VAL A 65 -5.24 0.40 -2.31
C VAL A 65 -5.89 0.42 -3.68
N THR A 66 -6.28 1.60 -4.13
CA THR A 66 -7.02 1.81 -5.38
C THR A 66 -6.26 2.73 -6.33
N GLY A 67 -6.58 2.68 -7.62
CA GLY A 67 -5.87 3.45 -8.64
C GLY A 67 -6.01 4.97 -8.58
N ASN A 68 -6.85 5.49 -7.69
CA ASN A 68 -6.97 6.92 -7.38
C ASN A 68 -6.25 7.27 -6.07
N ASP A 69 -5.21 6.52 -5.73
CA ASP A 69 -4.36 6.71 -4.55
C ASP A 69 -5.13 6.68 -3.22
N THR A 70 -6.30 6.03 -3.19
CA THR A 70 -7.07 5.87 -1.94
C THR A 70 -6.65 4.60 -1.23
N ILE A 71 -6.26 4.75 0.04
CA ILE A 71 -5.92 3.68 0.97
C ILE A 71 -7.08 3.53 1.96
N LEU A 72 -7.58 2.30 2.11
CA LEU A 72 -8.62 1.92 3.07
C LEU A 72 -8.06 0.84 3.99
N ILE A 73 -8.29 0.97 5.29
CA ILE A 73 -7.95 -0.03 6.30
C ILE A 73 -9.25 -0.50 6.95
N ASP A 74 -9.56 -1.78 6.84
CA ASP A 74 -10.84 -2.37 7.25
C ASP A 74 -12.08 -1.68 6.65
N GLY A 75 -11.91 -1.03 5.50
CA GLY A 75 -12.95 -0.27 4.81
C GLY A 75 -13.12 1.18 5.31
N GLU A 76 -12.31 1.62 6.27
CA GLU A 76 -12.21 3.02 6.70
C GLU A 76 -11.11 3.74 5.91
N GLN A 77 -11.41 4.94 5.42
CA GLN A 77 -10.44 5.77 4.70
C GLN A 77 -9.52 6.47 5.71
N MET A 78 -8.21 6.33 5.48
CA MET A 78 -7.16 7.02 6.24
C MET A 78 -6.91 8.42 5.68
#